data_AF-A0A435H6N7-F1
#
_entry.id   AF-A0A435H6N7-F1
#
_cell.length_a   1.000
_cell.length_b   1.000
_cell.length_c   1.000
_cell.angle_alpha   90.00
_cell.angle_beta   90.00
_cell.angle_gamma   90.00
#
_symmetry.space_group_name_H-M   'P 1'
#
loop_
_entity.id
_entity.type
_entity.pdbx_description
1 polymer ?
#
loop_
_entity_poly.entity_id
_entity_poly.type
_entity_poly.pdbx_seq_one_letter_code
_entity_poly.pdbx_strand_id
1 'polypeptide(L)' 'VEDRDTRQPARDLAERVFYACLEQGLSFKISQGNVLTLSPPLVISKTDLDGALDIVERTVLAA' A
#
# COMPACT_ATOMS: atom_id res chain seq x y z
N VAL A 1 8.76 -5.46 4.81
CA VAL A 1 9.66 -5.85 5.92
C VAL A 1 11.05 -5.37 5.56
N GLU A 2 11.87 -5.01 6.54
CA GLU A 2 13.25 -4.57 6.28
C GLU A 2 14.15 -5.78 6.05
N ASP A 3 13.91 -6.84 6.82
CA ASP A 3 14.61 -8.10 6.74
C ASP A 3 13.60 -9.26 6.76
N ARG A 4 13.81 -10.26 5.88
CA ARG A 4 12.86 -11.36 5.69
C ARG A 4 13.01 -12.47 6.73
N ASP A 5 14.21 -12.66 7.27
CA ASP A 5 14.52 -13.72 8.22
C ASP A 5 14.02 -13.37 9.62
N THR A 6 14.33 -12.16 10.08
CA THR A 6 13.90 -11.58 11.35
C THR A 6 12.47 -11.05 11.30
N ARG A 7 11.92 -10.86 10.09
CA ARG A 7 10.60 -10.25 9.83
C ARG A 7 10.47 -8.86 10.42
N GLN A 8 11.57 -8.10 10.45
CA GLN A 8 11.59 -6.75 10.98
C GLN A 8 10.56 -5.86 10.24
N PRO A 9 9.63 -5.19 10.96
CA PRO A 9 8.65 -4.31 10.34
C PRO A 9 9.30 -3.10 9.67
N ALA A 10 9.00 -2.86 8.39
CA ALA A 10 9.49 -1.70 7.65
C ALA A 10 8.49 -0.54 7.75
N ARG A 11 8.51 0.18 8.86
CA ARG A 11 7.51 1.23 9.14
C ARG A 11 7.69 2.45 8.25
N ASP A 12 8.91 2.97 8.17
CA ASP A 12 9.22 4.14 7.33
C ASP A 12 8.97 3.85 5.86
N LEU A 13 9.26 2.62 5.40
CA LEU A 13 8.95 2.20 4.04
C LEU A 13 7.44 2.20 3.79
N ALA A 14 6.65 1.67 4.72
CA ALA A 14 5.20 1.65 4.60
C ALA A 14 4.61 3.07 4.52
N GLU A 15 5.14 4.01 5.31
CA GLU A 15 4.74 5.43 5.24
C GLU A 15 5.11 6.06 3.90
N ARG A 16 6.33 5.85 3.40
CA ARG A 16 6.75 6.36 2.07
C ARG A 16 5.84 5.84 0.95
N VAL A 17 5.55 4.54 0.97
CA VAL A 17 4.63 3.91 0.00
C VAL A 17 3.23 4.51 0.10
N PHE A 18 2.72 4.74 1.32
CA PHE A 18 1.43 5.39 1.53
C PHE A 18 1.38 6.79 0.91
N TYR A 19 2.38 7.62 1.16
CA TYR A 19 2.42 8.97 0.58
C TYR A 19 2.53 8.94 -0.95
N ALA A 20 3.36 8.05 -1.52
CA ALA A 20 3.49 7.90 -2.97
C ALA A 20 2.18 7.41 -3.64
N CYS A 21 1.39 6.58 -2.97
CA CYS A 21 0.05 6.20 -3.42
C CYS A 21 -0.94 7.36 -3.29
N LEU A 22 -0.86 8.13 -2.21
CA LEU A 22 -1.73 9.27 -1.94
C LEU A 22 -1.58 10.36 -2.99
N GLU A 23 -0.35 10.65 -3.43
CA GLU A 23 -0.06 11.58 -4.54
C GLU A 23 -0.69 11.13 -5.88
N GLN A 24 -0.89 9.83 -6.06
CA GLN A 24 -1.60 9.26 -7.23
C GLN A 24 -3.12 9.16 -7.01
N GLY A 25 -3.65 9.71 -5.92
CA GLY A 25 -5.08 9.72 -5.61
C GLY A 25 -5.59 8.46 -4.89
N LEU A 26 -4.71 7.57 -4.43
CA LEU A 26 -5.08 6.36 -3.71
C LEU A 26 -4.79 6.50 -2.20
N SER A 27 -5.86 6.53 -1.39
CA SER A 27 -5.75 6.55 0.07
C SER A 27 -6.14 5.19 0.67
N PHE A 28 -5.39 4.77 1.69
CA PHE A 28 -5.66 3.56 2.49
C PHE A 28 -5.10 3.74 3.90
N LYS A 29 -5.19 2.72 4.77
CA LYS A 29 -4.65 2.80 6.13
C LYS A 29 -3.39 1.94 6.28
N ILE A 30 -2.46 2.40 7.10
CA ILE A 30 -1.39 1.54 7.61
C ILE A 30 -1.83 0.98 8.96
N SER A 31 -1.81 -0.35 9.08
CA SER A 31 -2.08 -1.07 10.33
C SER A 31 -0.78 -1.67 10.88
N GLN A 32 -0.62 -1.73 12.19
CA GLN A 32 0.58 -2.26 12.88
C GLN A 32 1.91 -1.60 12.45
N GLY A 33 1.84 -0.44 11.79
CA GLY A 33 2.99 0.30 11.28
C GLY A 33 3.56 -0.19 9.96
N ASN A 34 3.20 -1.38 9.45
CA ASN A 34 3.78 -1.92 8.21
C ASN A 34 2.83 -2.78 7.37
N VAL A 35 1.52 -2.76 7.66
CA VAL A 35 0.49 -3.48 6.90
C VAL A 35 -0.35 -2.48 6.12
N LEU A 36 -0.34 -2.59 4.80
CA LEU A 36 -1.14 -1.76 3.89
C LEU A 36 -2.57 -2.32 3.87
N THR A 37 -3.50 -1.67 4.57
CA THR A 37 -4.89 -2.13 4.71
C THR A 37 -5.79 -1.35 3.76
N LEU A 38 -6.24 -2.02 2.70
CA LEU A 38 -7.22 -1.49 1.76
C LEU A 38 -8.62 -1.95 2.17
N SER A 39 -9.58 -1.02 2.18
CA SER A 39 -10.99 -1.31 2.49
C SER A 39 -11.89 -0.63 1.46
N PRO A 40 -11.87 -1.12 0.21
CA PRO A 40 -12.72 -0.56 -0.84
C PRO A 40 -14.21 -0.82 -0.54
N PRO A 41 -15.13 -0.02 -1.11
CA PRO A 41 -16.56 -0.30 -1.00
C PRO A 41 -16.91 -1.63 -1.68
N LEU A 42 -17.90 -2.35 -1.15
CA LEU A 42 -18.33 -3.66 -1.68
C LEU A 42 -18.87 -3.61 -3.13
N VAL A 43 -19.20 -2.41 -3.61
CA VAL A 43 -19.73 -2.16 -4.95
C VAL A 43 -18.68 -1.60 -5.93
N ILE A 44 -17.41 -1.54 -5.53
CA ILE A 44 -16.33 -1.08 -6.42
C ILE A 44 -16.28 -1.92 -7.70
N SER A 45 -16.02 -1.28 -8.84
CA SER A 45 -15.81 -2.02 -10.09
C SER A 45 -14.50 -2.79 -10.04
N LYS A 46 -14.41 -3.90 -10.79
CA LYS A 46 -13.17 -4.67 -10.90
C LYS A 46 -12.04 -3.82 -11.49
N THR A 47 -12.35 -3.01 -12.50
CA THR A 47 -11.39 -2.12 -13.16
C THR A 47 -10.81 -1.07 -12.20
N ASP A 48 -11.63 -0.44 -11.36
CA ASP A 48 -11.14 0.56 -10.40
C ASP A 48 -10.30 -0.10 -9.30
N LEU A 49 -10.70 -1.30 -8.85
CA LEU A 49 -9.93 -2.07 -7.89
C LEU A 49 -8.57 -2.47 -8.47
N ASP A 50 -8.53 -2.90 -9.73
CA ASP A 50 -7.28 -3.24 -10.42
C ASP A 50 -6.38 -2.01 -10.58
N GLY A 51 -6.94 -0.86 -10.98
CA GLY A 51 -6.19 0.39 -11.04
C GLY A 51 -5.61 0.82 -9.69
N ALA A 52 -6.36 0.61 -8.60
CA ALA A 52 -5.86 0.87 -7.24
C ALA A 52 -4.71 -0.09 -6.87
N LEU A 53 -4.83 -1.37 -7.19
CA LEU A 53 -3.77 -2.35 -6.91
C LEU A 53 -2.52 -2.09 -7.76
N ASP A 54 -2.67 -1.66 -9.03
CA ASP A 54 -1.57 -1.28 -9.89
C ASP A 54 -0.78 -0.09 -9.31
N ILE A 55 -1.46 0.89 -8.71
CA ILE A 55 -0.80 2.00 -8.01
C ILE A 55 0.05 1.47 -6.86
N VAL A 56 -0.49 0.57 -6.03
CA VAL A 56 0.24 -0.03 -4.90
C VAL A 56 1.43 -0.85 -5.37
N GLU A 57 1.25 -1.68 -6.40
CA GLU A 57 2.33 -2.51 -6.93
C GLU A 57 3.48 -1.64 -7.45
N ARG A 58 3.18 -0.62 -8.26
CA ARG A 58 4.21 0.27 -8.80
C ARG A 58 4.96 1.02 -7.71
N THR A 59 4.27 1.52 -6.68
CA THR A 59 4.93 2.27 -5.59
C THR A 59 5.76 1.37 -4.70
N VAL A 60 5.30 0.14 -4.42
CA VAL A 60 6.07 -0.84 -3.64
C VAL A 60 7.32 -1.30 -4.40
N LEU A 61 7.24 -1.48 -5.72
CA LEU A 61 8.40 -1.87 -6.55
C LEU A 61 9.43 -0.73 -6.71
N ALA A 62 8.99 0.52 -6.58
CA ALA A 62 9.86 1.69 -6.71
C ALA A 62 10.53 2.13 -5.39
N ALA A 63 10.10 1.58 -4.24
CA ALA A 63 10.51 1.99 -2.90
C ALA A 63 11.60 1.10 -2.30
#